data_AF-A0A1Y2EFG6-F1
#
_entry.id   AF-A0A1Y2EFG6-F1
#
_cell.length_a   1.000
_cell.length_b   1.000
_cell.length_c   1.000
_cell.angle_alpha   90.00
_cell.angle_beta   90.00
_cell.angle_gamma   90.00
#
_symmetry.space_group_name_H-M   'P 1'
#
loop_
_entity.id
_entity.type
_entity.pdbx_description
1 polymer ?
#
loop_
_entity_poly.entity_id
_entity_poly.type
_entity_poly.pdbx_seq_one_letter_code
_entity_poly.pdbx_strand_id
1 'polypeptide(L)'
;NRVWDMFYIHDPYGRRNPLIFVPSIQFEQFLEIVNSRLQVNPKITCGALSERFYVTFGEFGTPRPRFLGRINNEGTYEMLKTTLGVPQNDLSQLDASNVQFFKDKFDGIYNTLRDSKKKKNPGLERLKKTLKQKAWGSIIKRVQRYLGLRIRTAYTESAGKPENWDIHKRPPFKTESSVRFVCVDVEAYERNNNIVTEVGIAILDTQKIVDTAPGDKGEDWFKLIEAHHLRVKERSYMVNQEFVRGCPDSFHFGTPEFVAESELSRCLAEIIGEPNADDQSPVVMVGHDVSIDLRYLKNAGYNIWILPQYLDEIDTQLMFQRLQMVSQGRSLELVCSELGIPGCNFHNAGNDAVYTLRAMIAMAISKKRGGLPAGSMPWSPRDMPK
;
A
#
# COMPACT_ATOMS: atom_id res chain seq x y z
N ASN A 1 10.07 37.68 8.82
CA ASN A 1 11.02 36.91 7.98
C ASN A 1 11.41 35.64 8.70
N ARG A 2 11.02 34.47 8.17
CA ARG A 2 11.39 33.16 8.73
C ARG A 2 12.80 32.81 8.26
N VAL A 3 13.60 32.23 9.15
CA VAL A 3 14.91 31.66 8.82
C VAL A 3 14.72 30.19 8.50
N TRP A 4 15.36 29.71 7.43
CA TRP A 4 15.33 28.32 6.99
C TRP A 4 16.74 27.74 7.02
N ASP A 5 16.88 26.53 7.56
CA ASP A 5 18.11 25.76 7.47
C ASP A 5 18.08 24.93 6.18
N MET A 6 19.03 25.20 5.29
CA MET A 6 19.13 24.53 4.00
C MET A 6 20.16 23.41 4.10
N PHE A 7 19.84 22.29 3.47
CA PHE A 7 20.73 21.13 3.35
C PHE A 7 20.89 20.75 1.88
N TYR A 8 22.00 20.13 1.51
CA TYR A 8 22.25 19.70 0.14
C TYR A 8 22.86 18.31 0.08
N ILE A 9 22.64 17.61 -1.02
CA ILE A 9 23.34 16.37 -1.34
C ILE A 9 23.59 16.27 -2.85
N HIS A 10 24.79 15.82 -3.21
CA HIS A 10 25.20 15.69 -4.61
C HIS A 10 24.53 14.50 -5.30
N ASP A 11 24.33 14.61 -6.61
CA ASP A 11 23.88 13.52 -7.46
C ASP A 11 24.93 12.38 -7.46
N PRO A 12 24.55 11.11 -7.16
CA PRO A 12 25.50 10.00 -7.14
C PRO A 12 26.12 9.69 -8.51
N TYR A 13 25.50 10.16 -9.60
CA TYR A 13 26.07 10.03 -10.94
C TYR A 13 27.01 11.18 -11.31
N GLY A 14 27.04 12.28 -10.53
CA GLY A 14 27.79 13.50 -10.85
C GLY A 14 27.31 14.21 -12.12
N ARG A 15 26.10 13.92 -12.61
CA ARG A 15 25.58 14.43 -13.88
C ARG A 15 24.56 15.54 -13.70
N ARG A 16 23.92 15.63 -12.54
CA ARG A 16 22.82 16.56 -12.24
C ARG A 16 23.22 17.53 -11.13
N ASN A 17 22.52 18.66 -11.07
CA ASN A 17 22.72 19.63 -10.00
C ASN A 17 22.36 19.02 -8.63
N PRO A 18 23.06 19.44 -7.54
CA PRO A 18 22.76 19.00 -6.19
C PRO A 18 21.31 19.30 -5.82
N LEU A 19 20.71 18.39 -5.07
CA LEU A 19 19.38 18.59 -4.52
C LEU A 19 19.51 19.38 -3.22
N ILE A 20 18.62 20.36 -3.03
CA ILE A 20 18.54 21.19 -1.82
C ILE A 20 17.26 20.81 -1.07
N PHE A 21 17.39 20.67 0.24
CA PHE A 21 16.35 20.22 1.15
C PHE A 21 16.19 21.19 2.31
N VAL A 22 15.01 21.13 2.91
CA VAL A 22 14.67 21.75 4.18
C VAL A 22 14.20 20.62 5.10
N PRO A 23 14.60 20.61 6.39
CA PRO A 23 14.06 19.68 7.37
C PRO A 23 12.52 19.74 7.41
N SER A 24 11.87 18.57 7.40
CA SER A 24 10.40 18.43 7.45
C SER A 24 9.76 19.29 8.54
N ILE A 25 10.36 19.27 9.73
CA ILE A 25 9.92 20.04 10.89
C ILE A 25 9.84 21.55 10.62
N GLN A 26 10.76 22.10 9.82
CA GLN A 26 10.73 23.53 9.47
C GLN A 26 9.58 23.83 8.50
N PHE A 27 9.25 22.90 7.61
CA PHE A 27 8.13 23.07 6.69
C PHE A 27 6.79 22.92 7.40
N GLU A 28 6.66 21.96 8.31
CA GLU A 28 5.44 21.75 9.12
C GLU A 28 5.13 22.97 10.00
N GLN A 29 6.12 23.47 10.75
CA GLN A 29 5.99 24.71 11.51
C GLN A 29 5.61 25.91 10.62
N PHE A 30 6.03 25.92 9.36
CA PHE A 30 5.63 26.98 8.43
C PHE A 30 4.17 26.85 8.04
N LEU A 31 3.68 25.62 7.78
CA LEU A 31 2.27 25.36 7.53
C LEU A 31 1.41 25.77 8.73
N GLU A 32 1.83 25.49 9.97
CA GLU A 32 1.11 25.94 11.18
C GLU A 32 0.94 27.46 11.22
N ILE A 33 2.01 28.21 10.91
CA ILE A 33 1.96 29.68 10.85
C ILE A 33 1.00 30.13 9.75
N VAL A 34 1.07 29.52 8.56
CA VAL A 34 0.15 29.84 7.44
C VAL A 34 -1.31 29.57 7.84
N ASN A 35 -1.57 28.43 8.45
CA ASN A 35 -2.90 28.01 8.89
C ASN A 35 -3.48 28.98 9.92
N SER A 36 -2.65 29.39 10.89
CA SER A 36 -3.05 30.37 11.92
C SER A 36 -3.38 31.75 11.34
N ARG A 37 -2.65 32.19 10.30
CA ARG A 37 -2.79 33.54 9.72
C ARG A 37 -3.88 33.64 8.66
N LEU A 38 -4.03 32.60 7.84
CA LEU A 38 -4.94 32.59 6.71
C LEU A 38 -6.25 31.83 7.00
N GLN A 39 -6.40 31.29 8.22
CA GLN A 39 -7.57 30.48 8.62
C GLN A 39 -7.85 29.31 7.67
N VAL A 40 -6.77 28.71 7.14
CA VAL A 40 -6.81 27.51 6.29
C VAL A 40 -6.28 26.31 7.06
N ASN A 41 -6.56 25.08 6.60
CA ASN A 41 -6.03 23.85 7.21
C ASN A 41 -5.37 22.87 6.22
N PRO A 42 -4.48 23.30 5.30
CA PRO A 42 -3.61 22.38 4.59
C PRO A 42 -2.72 21.63 5.59
N LYS A 43 -2.77 20.31 5.49
CA LYS A 43 -1.86 19.38 6.15
C LYS A 43 -1.20 18.52 5.09
N ILE A 44 0.03 18.10 5.32
CA ILE A 44 0.59 17.01 4.53
C ILE A 44 -0.22 15.76 4.90
N THR A 45 -0.99 15.24 3.94
CA THR A 45 -1.85 14.07 4.16
C THR A 45 -1.01 12.83 4.34
N CYS A 46 -1.35 11.97 5.31
CA CYS A 46 -0.77 10.64 5.47
C CYS A 46 -1.02 9.75 4.23
N GLY A 47 -0.14 8.79 3.97
CA GLY A 47 -0.21 7.84 2.85
C GLY A 47 0.71 8.21 1.66
N ALA A 48 0.55 7.60 0.50
CA ALA A 48 1.46 7.76 -0.66
C ALA A 48 1.72 9.21 -1.14
N LEU A 49 0.89 10.18 -0.73
CA LEU A 49 1.11 11.60 -0.99
C LEU A 49 2.13 12.25 -0.03
N SER A 50 2.29 11.75 1.20
CA SER A 50 3.31 12.24 2.15
C SER A 50 4.73 11.90 1.68
N GLU A 51 4.91 10.76 1.00
CA GLU A 51 6.20 10.35 0.40
C GLU A 51 6.71 11.35 -0.66
N ARG A 52 5.87 12.29 -1.14
CA ARG A 52 6.29 13.37 -2.05
C ARG A 52 6.86 14.59 -1.31
N PHE A 53 6.53 14.73 -0.04
CA PHE A 53 6.97 15.85 0.81
C PHE A 53 8.14 15.47 1.71
N TYR A 54 8.26 14.19 2.04
CA TYR A 54 9.31 13.67 2.92
C TYR A 54 10.24 12.73 2.18
N VAL A 55 11.53 12.87 2.44
CA VAL A 55 12.56 11.94 1.99
C VAL A 55 13.58 11.76 3.09
N THR A 56 13.93 10.51 3.36
CA THR A 56 14.96 10.14 4.33
C THR A 56 16.26 9.77 3.63
N PHE A 57 17.37 9.96 4.33
CA PHE A 57 18.72 9.64 3.86
C PHE A 57 19.54 9.04 5.00
N GLY A 58 20.56 8.26 4.66
CA GLY A 58 21.41 7.58 5.64
C GLY A 58 21.13 6.10 5.81
N GLU A 59 20.13 5.56 5.11
CA GLU A 59 19.83 4.13 5.10
C GLU A 59 21.00 3.36 4.49
N PHE A 60 21.33 2.20 5.05
CA PHE A 60 22.43 1.34 4.58
C PHE A 60 23.79 2.06 4.49
N GLY A 61 24.03 3.05 5.38
CA GLY A 61 25.27 3.83 5.39
C GLY A 61 25.38 4.85 4.26
N THR A 62 24.33 5.05 3.46
CA THR A 62 24.35 6.00 2.34
C THR A 62 24.58 7.45 2.80
N PRO A 63 25.11 8.33 1.94
CA PRO A 63 25.40 9.70 2.34
C PRO A 63 24.14 10.46 2.78
N ARG A 64 24.30 11.34 3.78
CA ARG A 64 23.25 12.22 4.30
C ARG A 64 23.39 13.65 3.75
N PRO A 65 22.29 14.40 3.60
CA PRO A 65 22.33 15.81 3.28
C PRO A 65 23.18 16.58 4.28
N ARG A 66 24.02 17.48 3.76
CA ARG A 66 24.93 18.32 4.53
C ARG A 66 24.35 19.70 4.69
N PHE A 67 24.63 20.33 5.81
CA PHE A 67 24.18 21.70 6.05
C PHE A 67 24.81 22.64 5.02
N LEU A 68 23.96 23.34 4.26
CA LEU A 68 24.34 24.33 3.26
C LEU A 68 24.47 25.73 3.88
N GLY A 69 23.57 26.07 4.80
CA GLY A 69 23.53 27.38 5.43
C GLY A 69 22.11 27.81 5.81
N ARG A 70 22.00 29.00 6.41
CA ARG A 70 20.71 29.60 6.76
C ARG A 70 20.30 30.65 5.74
N ILE A 71 19.03 30.64 5.33
CA ILE A 71 18.47 31.70 4.49
C ILE A 71 17.33 32.41 5.21
N ASN A 72 17.20 33.71 4.97
CA ASN A 72 16.06 34.51 5.42
C ASN A 72 15.53 35.46 4.33
N ASN A 73 16.16 35.44 3.15
CA ASN A 73 15.79 36.18 1.95
C ASN A 73 16.37 35.47 0.70
N GLU A 74 15.87 35.85 -0.48
CA GLU A 74 16.25 35.25 -1.77
C GLU A 74 17.72 35.53 -2.16
N GLY A 75 18.27 36.71 -1.83
CA GLY A 75 19.66 37.04 -2.11
C GLY A 75 20.65 36.11 -1.41
N THR A 76 20.40 35.78 -0.14
CA THR A 76 21.21 34.80 0.60
C THR A 76 21.11 33.40 0.00
N TYR A 77 19.95 33.04 -0.57
CA TYR A 77 19.77 31.75 -1.24
C TYR A 77 20.61 31.64 -2.52
N GLU A 78 20.62 32.67 -3.36
CA GLU A 78 21.47 32.69 -4.56
C GLU A 78 22.96 32.66 -4.23
N MET A 79 23.38 33.35 -3.15
CA MET A 79 24.77 33.25 -2.66
C MET A 79 25.13 31.82 -2.24
N LEU A 80 24.27 31.14 -1.46
CA LEU A 80 24.55 29.77 -1.01
C LEU A 80 24.62 28.76 -2.16
N LYS A 81 23.90 28.97 -3.26
CA LYS A 81 24.02 28.11 -4.45
C LYS A 81 25.42 28.14 -5.06
N THR A 82 26.13 29.26 -4.96
CA THR A 82 27.51 29.35 -5.47
C THR A 82 28.50 28.47 -4.69
N THR A 83 28.14 28.08 -3.47
CA THR A 83 28.93 27.19 -2.60
C THR A 83 28.71 25.70 -2.91
N LEU A 84 27.76 25.36 -3.80
CA LEU A 84 27.45 23.98 -4.19
C LEU A 84 28.53 23.41 -5.12
N GLY A 85 29.64 22.92 -4.55
CA GLY A 85 30.73 22.32 -5.32
C GLY A 85 31.72 21.48 -4.52
N VAL A 86 31.75 21.58 -3.18
CA VAL A 86 32.70 20.85 -2.33
C VAL A 86 32.05 20.53 -0.97
N PRO A 87 32.24 19.35 -0.36
CA PRO A 87 32.81 18.13 -0.94
C PRO A 87 31.77 17.33 -1.76
N GLN A 88 32.21 16.40 -2.62
CA GLN A 88 31.33 15.41 -3.24
C GLN A 88 30.88 14.35 -2.23
N ASN A 89 29.91 13.51 -2.60
CA ASN A 89 29.56 12.34 -1.79
C ASN A 89 30.68 11.31 -1.89
N ASP A 90 31.21 10.86 -0.75
CA ASP A 90 32.12 9.72 -0.71
C ASP A 90 31.27 8.43 -0.72
N LEU A 91 31.44 7.64 -1.78
CA LEU A 91 30.76 6.34 -1.96
C LEU A 91 31.75 5.18 -1.82
N SER A 92 33.04 5.44 -1.53
CA SER A 92 34.10 4.43 -1.52
C SER A 92 33.90 3.35 -0.44
N GLN A 93 33.20 3.69 0.63
CA GLN A 93 32.94 2.82 1.78
C GLN A 93 31.67 1.97 1.61
N LEU A 94 30.96 2.11 0.48
CA LEU A 94 29.70 1.40 0.23
C LEU A 94 29.93 0.22 -0.72
N ASP A 95 29.25 -0.89 -0.43
CA ASP A 95 29.16 -2.00 -1.38
C ASP A 95 28.32 -1.63 -2.62
N ALA A 96 28.45 -2.43 -3.67
CA ALA A 96 27.79 -2.19 -4.95
C ALA A 96 26.25 -2.14 -4.83
N SER A 97 25.66 -2.90 -3.91
CA SER A 97 24.22 -2.94 -3.71
C SER A 97 23.69 -1.67 -3.06
N ASN A 98 24.41 -1.12 -2.08
CA ASN A 98 24.08 0.12 -1.40
C ASN A 98 24.32 1.34 -2.29
N VAL A 99 25.36 1.30 -3.14
CA VAL A 99 25.56 2.31 -4.19
C VAL A 99 24.39 2.31 -5.18
N GLN A 100 23.90 1.13 -5.58
CA GLN A 100 22.76 1.02 -6.49
C GLN A 100 21.46 1.50 -5.83
N PHE A 101 21.21 1.12 -4.57
CA PHE A 101 20.08 1.64 -3.79
C PHE A 101 20.07 3.17 -3.72
N PHE A 102 21.24 3.78 -3.46
CA PHE A 102 21.37 5.24 -3.40
C PHE A 102 21.07 5.91 -4.74
N LYS A 103 21.53 5.30 -5.84
CA LYS A 103 21.25 5.74 -7.21
C LYS A 103 19.76 5.65 -7.55
N ASP A 104 19.12 4.53 -7.26
CA ASP A 104 17.70 4.29 -7.52
C ASP A 104 16.83 5.28 -6.75
N LYS A 105 17.19 5.57 -5.50
CA LYS A 105 16.54 6.61 -4.69
C LYS A 105 16.62 7.98 -5.37
N PHE A 106 17.79 8.39 -5.83
CA PHE A 106 17.95 9.67 -6.54
C PHE A 106 17.14 9.73 -7.83
N ASP A 107 17.12 8.65 -8.62
CA ASP A 107 16.30 8.58 -9.83
C ASP A 107 14.79 8.70 -9.53
N GLY A 108 14.32 8.11 -8.42
CA GLY A 108 12.95 8.30 -7.93
C GLY A 108 12.62 9.76 -7.61
N ILE A 109 13.52 10.46 -6.91
CA ILE A 109 13.34 11.89 -6.57
C ILE A 109 13.31 12.74 -7.84
N TYR A 110 14.27 12.56 -8.75
CA TYR A 110 14.32 13.34 -10.00
C TYR A 110 13.12 13.08 -10.91
N ASN A 111 12.63 11.85 -11.00
CA ASN A 111 11.42 11.54 -11.76
C ASN A 111 10.21 12.28 -11.21
N THR A 112 10.06 12.33 -9.89
CA THR A 112 8.99 13.08 -9.21
C THR A 112 9.07 14.59 -9.49
N LEU A 113 10.28 15.16 -9.47
CA LEU A 113 10.52 16.57 -9.80
C LEU A 113 10.33 16.89 -11.29
N ARG A 114 10.56 15.91 -12.19
CA ARG A 114 10.35 16.08 -13.63
C ARG A 114 8.88 16.09 -13.99
N ASP A 115 8.08 15.26 -13.32
CA ASP A 115 6.64 15.16 -13.55
C ASP A 115 5.88 16.43 -13.12
N SER A 116 6.41 17.20 -12.17
CA SER A 116 5.87 18.51 -11.78
C SER A 116 6.22 19.65 -12.73
N LYS A 117 7.35 19.56 -13.45
CA LYS A 117 7.83 20.60 -14.40
C LYS A 117 7.31 20.47 -15.83
N LYS A 118 6.73 19.33 -16.23
CA LYS A 118 6.07 19.23 -17.54
C LYS A 118 4.77 20.04 -17.51
N LYS A 119 4.64 21.03 -18.41
CA LYS A 119 3.32 21.57 -18.80
C LYS A 119 2.43 20.37 -19.11
N LYS A 120 1.45 20.11 -18.25
CA LYS A 120 0.55 18.95 -18.38
C LYS A 120 -0.16 19.06 -19.71
N ASN A 121 0.29 18.29 -20.70
CA ASN A 121 -0.39 18.21 -21.98
C ASN A 121 -1.77 17.57 -21.71
N PRO A 122 -2.88 18.30 -21.87
CA PRO A 122 -4.21 17.81 -21.52
C PRO A 122 -4.55 16.50 -22.24
N GLY A 123 -4.04 16.32 -23.47
CA GLY A 123 -4.20 15.10 -24.24
C GLY A 123 -3.44 13.91 -23.65
N LEU A 124 -2.21 14.12 -23.17
CA LEU A 124 -1.41 13.08 -22.52
C LEU A 124 -1.96 12.73 -21.14
N GLU A 125 -2.47 13.69 -20.37
CA GLU A 125 -3.12 13.44 -19.08
C GLU A 125 -4.47 12.74 -19.26
N ARG A 126 -5.26 13.11 -20.28
CA ARG A 126 -6.49 12.40 -20.64
C ARG A 126 -6.18 10.98 -21.11
N LEU A 127 -5.11 10.78 -21.88
CA LEU A 127 -4.65 9.46 -22.30
C LEU A 127 -4.14 8.63 -21.12
N LYS A 128 -3.30 9.19 -20.24
CA LYS A 128 -2.86 8.53 -19.00
C LYS A 128 -4.04 8.18 -18.11
N LYS A 129 -4.99 9.10 -17.89
CA LYS A 129 -6.23 8.84 -17.14
C LYS A 129 -7.04 7.72 -17.78
N THR A 130 -7.14 7.69 -19.12
CA THR A 130 -7.85 6.64 -19.85
C THR A 130 -7.14 5.29 -19.78
N LEU A 131 -5.81 5.26 -19.94
CA LEU A 131 -4.98 4.06 -19.81
C LEU A 131 -5.02 3.52 -18.38
N LYS A 132 -4.93 4.40 -17.37
CA LYS A 132 -5.08 4.08 -15.95
C LYS A 132 -6.48 3.52 -15.67
N GLN A 133 -7.54 4.16 -16.16
CA GLN A 133 -8.92 3.65 -16.05
C GLN A 133 -9.16 2.32 -16.80
N LYS A 134 -8.47 2.07 -17.91
CA LYS A 134 -8.51 0.79 -18.64
C LYS A 134 -7.80 -0.32 -17.86
N ALA A 135 -6.60 -0.06 -17.34
CA ALA A 135 -5.86 -0.97 -16.46
C ALA A 135 -6.60 -1.23 -15.13
N TRP A 136 -7.27 -0.22 -14.56
CA TRP A 136 -8.08 -0.40 -13.35
C TRP A 136 -9.34 -1.21 -13.60
N GLY A 137 -9.99 -1.01 -14.74
CA GLY A 137 -11.11 -1.83 -15.19
C GLY A 137 -10.72 -3.29 -15.43
N SER A 138 -9.44 -3.60 -15.68
CA SER A 138 -8.98 -4.97 -15.83
C SER A 138 -8.78 -5.69 -14.50
N ILE A 139 -8.47 -5.00 -13.40
CA ILE A 139 -8.26 -5.61 -12.08
C ILE A 139 -9.53 -6.32 -11.59
N ILE A 140 -10.67 -5.61 -11.48
CA ILE A 140 -11.95 -6.22 -11.04
C ILE A 140 -12.33 -7.40 -11.93
N LYS A 141 -12.20 -7.22 -13.26
CA LYS A 141 -12.49 -8.29 -14.22
C LYS A 141 -11.56 -9.50 -14.06
N ARG A 142 -10.33 -9.30 -13.58
CA ARG A 142 -9.32 -10.35 -13.38
C ARG A 142 -9.58 -11.10 -12.07
N VAL A 143 -9.84 -10.39 -10.98
CA VAL A 143 -10.33 -10.98 -9.71
C VAL A 143 -11.59 -11.82 -9.97
N GLN A 144 -12.56 -11.29 -10.73
CA GLN A 144 -13.75 -12.06 -11.10
C GLN A 144 -13.44 -13.34 -11.90
N ARG A 145 -12.37 -13.39 -12.70
CA ARG A 145 -11.98 -14.62 -13.41
C ARG A 145 -11.34 -15.65 -12.49
N TYR A 146 -10.48 -15.19 -11.56
CA TYR A 146 -9.90 -16.06 -10.54
C TYR A 146 -10.97 -16.66 -9.61
N LEU A 147 -12.03 -15.91 -9.29
CA LEU A 147 -13.16 -16.35 -8.48
C LEU A 147 -14.24 -17.13 -9.27
N GLY A 148 -14.06 -17.39 -10.57
CA GLY A 148 -15.04 -18.11 -11.38
C GLY A 148 -16.33 -17.33 -11.68
N LEU A 149 -16.33 -16.02 -11.44
CA LEU A 149 -17.45 -15.10 -11.67
C LEU A 149 -17.46 -14.50 -13.10
N ARG A 150 -16.41 -14.75 -13.91
CA ARG A 150 -16.29 -14.22 -15.27
C ARG A 150 -15.52 -15.15 -16.21
N ILE A 151 -15.92 -15.22 -17.48
CA ILE A 151 -15.17 -15.89 -18.56
C ILE A 151 -14.21 -14.91 -19.25
N ARG A 152 -13.10 -15.42 -19.81
CA ARG A 152 -12.21 -14.68 -20.72
C ARG A 152 -12.88 -14.48 -22.09
N THR A 153 -13.01 -13.23 -22.52
CA THR A 153 -13.69 -12.80 -23.77
C THR A 153 -13.11 -13.37 -25.08
N ALA A 154 -12.03 -14.14 -25.05
CA ALA A 154 -11.46 -14.78 -26.24
C ALA A 154 -12.24 -16.04 -26.70
N TYR A 155 -13.19 -16.53 -25.90
CA TYR A 155 -13.88 -17.81 -26.16
C TYR A 155 -15.30 -17.72 -26.70
N THR A 156 -15.88 -16.53 -26.92
CA THR A 156 -17.21 -16.40 -27.55
C THR A 156 -17.53 -14.94 -27.92
N GLU A 157 -17.93 -14.71 -29.17
CA GLU A 157 -18.55 -13.45 -29.61
C GLU A 157 -19.99 -13.26 -29.06
N SER A 158 -20.44 -14.15 -28.17
CA SER A 158 -21.86 -14.25 -27.76
C SER A 158 -22.12 -14.79 -26.34
N ALA A 159 -21.13 -14.94 -25.45
CA ALA A 159 -21.41 -15.24 -24.04
C ALA A 159 -21.55 -13.95 -23.23
N GLY A 160 -22.80 -13.60 -22.91
CA GLY A 160 -23.17 -12.43 -22.14
C GLY A 160 -22.42 -12.34 -20.81
N LYS A 161 -22.39 -11.13 -20.25
CA LYS A 161 -22.23 -10.95 -18.80
C LYS A 161 -23.14 -11.98 -18.09
N PRO A 162 -22.82 -12.46 -16.88
CA PRO A 162 -23.82 -13.12 -16.06
C PRO A 162 -24.87 -12.08 -15.63
N GLU A 163 -25.70 -11.62 -16.57
CA GLU A 163 -26.93 -10.93 -16.29
C GLU A 163 -27.79 -11.97 -15.57
N ASN A 164 -27.97 -11.75 -14.27
CA ASN A 164 -28.78 -12.56 -13.35
C ASN A 164 -28.18 -13.86 -12.81
N TRP A 165 -26.84 -13.96 -12.64
CA TRP A 165 -26.33 -15.00 -11.75
C TRP A 165 -26.78 -14.74 -10.29
N ASP A 166 -27.17 -15.83 -9.63
CA ASP A 166 -27.68 -15.90 -8.27
C ASP A 166 -26.53 -16.19 -7.31
N ILE A 167 -26.33 -15.28 -6.36
CA ILE A 167 -25.25 -15.33 -5.35
C ILE A 167 -25.38 -16.51 -4.39
N HIS A 168 -26.54 -17.16 -4.32
CA HIS A 168 -26.76 -18.37 -3.53
C HIS A 168 -26.47 -19.66 -4.32
N LYS A 169 -25.95 -19.54 -5.55
CA LYS A 169 -25.47 -20.66 -6.36
C LYS A 169 -23.94 -20.65 -6.44
N ARG A 170 -23.37 -21.79 -6.84
CA ARG A 170 -21.93 -21.93 -7.09
C ARG A 170 -21.48 -20.99 -8.23
N PRO A 171 -20.21 -20.54 -8.24
CA PRO A 171 -19.66 -19.76 -9.34
C PRO A 171 -20.00 -20.37 -10.71
N PRO A 172 -20.48 -19.57 -11.67
CA PRO A 172 -21.04 -20.09 -12.91
C PRO A 172 -19.96 -20.58 -13.89
N PHE A 173 -18.69 -20.27 -13.66
CA PHE A 173 -17.60 -20.57 -14.57
C PHE A 173 -16.45 -21.28 -13.87
N LYS A 174 -15.78 -22.17 -14.61
CA LYS A 174 -14.50 -22.74 -14.18
C LYS A 174 -13.48 -21.62 -14.03
N THR A 175 -12.72 -21.64 -12.94
CA THR A 175 -11.64 -20.67 -12.69
C THR A 175 -10.56 -20.78 -13.77
N GLU A 176 -9.98 -19.65 -14.18
CA GLU A 176 -8.90 -19.60 -15.18
C GLU A 176 -7.63 -20.31 -14.68
N SER A 177 -7.41 -20.24 -13.37
CA SER A 177 -6.41 -20.97 -12.59
C SER A 177 -6.95 -21.14 -11.17
N SER A 178 -6.67 -22.27 -10.52
CA SER A 178 -6.80 -22.34 -9.05
C SER A 178 -5.70 -21.47 -8.48
N VAL A 179 -6.04 -20.43 -7.72
CA VAL A 179 -5.06 -19.49 -7.17
C VAL A 179 -5.27 -19.36 -5.67
N ARG A 180 -4.20 -19.02 -4.97
CA ARG A 180 -4.26 -18.56 -3.59
C ARG A 180 -4.20 -17.05 -3.57
N PHE A 181 -5.28 -16.41 -3.14
CA PHE A 181 -5.21 -15.01 -2.77
C PHE A 181 -4.52 -14.90 -1.41
N VAL A 182 -3.42 -14.18 -1.34
CA VAL A 182 -2.67 -13.91 -0.11
C VAL A 182 -2.70 -12.41 0.12
N CYS A 183 -3.52 -11.98 1.07
CA CYS A 183 -3.51 -10.60 1.53
C CYS A 183 -2.46 -10.43 2.61
N VAL A 184 -1.66 -9.36 2.50
CA VAL A 184 -0.67 -9.00 3.52
C VAL A 184 -0.86 -7.55 3.91
N ASP A 185 -0.82 -7.30 5.20
CA ASP A 185 -0.73 -5.97 5.80
C ASP A 185 0.44 -5.98 6.80
N VAL A 186 1.29 -4.96 6.76
CA VAL A 186 2.51 -4.92 7.59
C VAL A 186 2.58 -3.63 8.38
N GLU A 187 2.59 -3.78 9.70
CA GLU A 187 2.79 -2.65 10.61
C GLU A 187 4.29 -2.46 10.88
N ALA A 188 4.72 -1.19 10.80
CA ALA A 188 6.07 -0.77 11.12
C ALA A 188 6.04 0.29 12.23
N TYR A 189 7.13 0.35 12.99
CA TYR A 189 7.22 1.29 14.09
C TYR A 189 7.26 2.73 13.60
N GLU A 190 6.38 3.58 14.11
CA GLU A 190 6.13 4.93 13.58
C GLU A 190 7.33 5.89 13.67
N ARG A 191 8.29 5.61 14.56
CA ARG A 191 9.54 6.39 14.69
C ARG A 191 10.70 5.81 13.87
N ASN A 192 10.55 4.60 13.35
CA ASN A 192 11.51 3.98 12.44
C ASN A 192 10.82 2.90 11.60
N ASN A 193 10.36 3.31 10.42
CA ASN A 193 9.61 2.44 9.49
C ASN A 193 10.43 1.25 8.94
N ASN A 194 11.73 1.13 9.26
CA ASN A 194 12.51 -0.08 8.95
C ASN A 194 12.25 -1.21 9.95
N ILE A 195 11.62 -0.92 11.09
CA ILE A 195 11.33 -1.88 12.15
C ILE A 195 9.91 -2.38 11.97
N VAL A 196 9.76 -3.55 11.34
CA VAL A 196 8.50 -4.29 11.27
C VAL A 196 8.12 -4.81 12.66
N THR A 197 6.90 -4.54 13.11
CA THR A 197 6.39 -4.97 14.42
C THR A 197 5.39 -6.11 14.29
N GLU A 198 4.57 -6.09 13.24
CA GLU A 198 3.49 -7.06 13.02
C GLU A 198 3.32 -7.36 11.54
N VAL A 199 2.95 -8.59 11.21
CA VAL A 199 2.56 -9.00 9.86
C VAL A 199 1.21 -9.71 9.95
N GLY A 200 0.23 -9.16 9.26
CA GLY A 200 -1.08 -9.79 9.07
C GLY A 200 -1.14 -10.50 7.74
N ILE A 201 -1.68 -11.71 7.74
CA ILE A 201 -1.84 -12.50 6.52
C ILE A 201 -3.25 -13.06 6.48
N ALA A 202 -3.94 -12.89 5.36
CA ALA A 202 -5.23 -13.53 5.11
C ALA A 202 -5.20 -14.30 3.79
N ILE A 203 -5.59 -15.56 3.81
CA ILE A 203 -5.45 -16.47 2.68
C ILE A 203 -6.81 -17.00 2.26
N LEU A 204 -7.13 -16.89 0.97
CA LEU A 204 -8.26 -17.56 0.34
C LEU A 204 -7.76 -18.41 -0.83
N ASP A 205 -7.83 -19.72 -0.67
CA ASP A 205 -7.59 -20.67 -1.76
C ASP A 205 -8.87 -20.85 -2.59
N THR A 206 -8.80 -20.58 -3.90
CA THR A 206 -9.98 -20.70 -4.75
C THR A 206 -10.46 -22.15 -4.93
N GLN A 207 -9.66 -23.17 -4.60
CA GLN A 207 -10.14 -24.55 -4.50
C GLN A 207 -11.20 -24.74 -3.41
N LYS A 208 -11.06 -24.04 -2.27
CA LYS A 208 -12.00 -24.15 -1.14
C LYS A 208 -13.38 -23.58 -1.45
N ILE A 209 -13.50 -22.72 -2.47
CA ILE A 209 -14.76 -22.05 -2.84
C ILE A 209 -15.46 -22.65 -4.06
N VAL A 210 -14.87 -23.62 -4.77
CA VAL A 210 -15.42 -24.17 -6.03
C VAL A 210 -16.86 -24.68 -5.87
N ASP A 211 -17.13 -25.36 -4.77
CA ASP A 211 -18.44 -25.96 -4.48
C ASP A 211 -19.31 -25.13 -3.52
N THR A 212 -18.84 -23.94 -3.15
CA THR A 212 -19.47 -23.07 -2.15
C THR A 212 -20.02 -21.82 -2.83
N ALA A 213 -21.31 -21.55 -2.65
CA ALA A 213 -21.89 -20.27 -3.08
C ALA A 213 -21.30 -19.12 -2.23
N PRO A 214 -21.08 -17.91 -2.78
CA PRO A 214 -20.55 -16.80 -1.98
C PRO A 214 -21.50 -16.28 -0.91
N GLY A 215 -22.82 -16.43 -1.10
CA GLY A 215 -23.80 -15.78 -0.25
C GLY A 215 -23.82 -14.25 -0.43
N ASP A 216 -24.54 -13.57 0.46
CA ASP A 216 -24.64 -12.11 0.42
C ASP A 216 -23.27 -11.46 0.58
N LYS A 217 -22.86 -10.68 -0.43
CA LYS A 217 -21.56 -9.99 -0.50
C LYS A 217 -20.32 -10.87 -0.32
N GLY A 218 -20.44 -12.20 -0.33
CA GLY A 218 -19.32 -13.12 -0.10
C GLY A 218 -19.20 -13.67 1.32
N GLU A 219 -20.20 -13.48 2.18
CA GLU A 219 -20.17 -13.91 3.59
C GLU A 219 -19.85 -15.40 3.79
N ASP A 220 -20.28 -16.28 2.89
CA ASP A 220 -19.97 -17.71 3.00
C ASP A 220 -18.51 -18.01 2.61
N TRP A 221 -17.93 -17.23 1.71
CA TRP A 221 -16.50 -17.32 1.40
C TRP A 221 -15.62 -16.69 2.47
N PHE A 222 -16.13 -15.72 3.25
CA PHE A 222 -15.38 -15.13 4.36
C PHE A 222 -15.01 -16.16 5.43
N LYS A 223 -15.82 -17.22 5.57
CA LYS A 223 -15.59 -18.33 6.50
C LYS A 223 -14.46 -19.26 6.06
N LEU A 224 -14.06 -19.17 4.79
CA LEU A 224 -13.00 -19.98 4.18
C LEU A 224 -11.66 -19.23 4.13
N ILE A 225 -11.63 -17.99 4.65
CA ILE A 225 -10.41 -17.20 4.82
C ILE A 225 -9.65 -17.75 6.02
N GLU A 226 -8.41 -18.14 5.79
CA GLU A 226 -7.44 -18.46 6.81
C GLU A 226 -6.70 -17.18 7.21
N ALA A 227 -6.52 -16.94 8.50
CA ALA A 227 -5.96 -15.69 9.01
C ALA A 227 -4.79 -15.97 9.96
N HIS A 228 -3.72 -15.21 9.80
CA HIS A 228 -2.52 -15.25 10.63
C HIS A 228 -2.18 -13.83 11.09
N HIS A 229 -1.74 -13.71 12.34
CA HIS A 229 -1.25 -12.45 12.88
C HIS A 229 0.07 -12.70 13.60
N LEU A 230 1.17 -12.41 12.92
CA LEU A 230 2.51 -12.59 13.45
C LEU A 230 2.97 -11.30 14.12
N ARG A 231 3.40 -11.39 15.38
CA ARG A 231 4.00 -10.28 16.13
C ARG A 231 5.46 -10.59 16.40
N VAL A 232 6.35 -9.66 16.08
CA VAL A 232 7.79 -9.84 16.34
C VAL A 232 8.04 -9.73 17.83
N LYS A 233 8.45 -10.84 18.46
CA LYS A 233 8.53 -10.99 19.91
C LYS A 233 9.42 -9.93 20.56
N GLU A 234 10.59 -9.70 19.98
CA GLU A 234 11.60 -8.72 20.43
C GLU A 234 11.11 -7.28 20.33
N ARG A 235 10.07 -7.03 19.53
CA ARG A 235 9.53 -5.70 19.23
C ARG A 235 8.10 -5.53 19.75
N SER A 236 7.58 -6.52 20.47
CA SER A 236 6.19 -6.54 20.97
C SER A 236 5.81 -5.35 21.85
N TYR A 237 6.79 -4.70 22.48
CA TYR A 237 6.61 -3.48 23.27
C TYR A 237 6.50 -2.20 22.43
N MET A 238 6.86 -2.24 21.14
CA MET A 238 6.83 -1.09 20.23
C MET A 238 5.44 -0.92 19.64
N VAL A 239 4.55 -0.24 20.38
CA VAL A 239 3.18 0.04 19.92
C VAL A 239 3.09 1.48 19.44
N ASN A 240 2.58 1.69 18.22
CA ASN A 240 2.35 3.02 17.65
C ASN A 240 1.27 3.77 18.44
N GLN A 241 1.53 5.03 18.79
CA GLN A 241 0.63 5.87 19.60
C GLN A 241 0.56 7.33 19.15
N GLU A 242 1.60 7.84 18.49
CA GLU A 242 1.76 9.28 18.23
C GLU A 242 0.98 9.75 17.00
N PHE A 243 1.06 9.01 15.89
CA PHE A 243 0.40 9.40 14.63
C PHE A 243 -0.87 8.60 14.38
N VAL A 244 -0.79 7.29 14.58
CA VAL A 244 -1.90 6.34 14.41
C VAL A 244 -1.79 5.33 15.54
N ARG A 245 -2.84 5.22 16.35
CA ARG A 245 -2.84 4.31 17.50
C ARG A 245 -3.06 2.88 17.02
N GLY A 246 -2.05 2.02 17.19
CA GLY A 246 -2.15 0.60 16.91
C GLY A 246 -2.98 -0.15 17.96
N CYS A 247 -3.47 -1.33 17.59
CA CYS A 247 -4.17 -2.25 18.51
C CYS A 247 -3.70 -3.72 18.35
N PRO A 248 -2.40 -4.00 18.56
CA PRO A 248 -1.80 -5.33 18.34
C PRO A 248 -2.46 -6.46 19.12
N ASP A 249 -3.05 -6.18 20.27
CA ASP A 249 -3.64 -7.21 21.14
C ASP A 249 -5.09 -7.57 20.76
N SER A 250 -5.69 -6.85 19.80
CA SER A 250 -7.10 -6.96 19.42
C SER A 250 -7.31 -7.77 18.13
N PHE A 251 -6.65 -8.92 17.97
CA PHE A 251 -6.85 -9.78 16.80
C PHE A 251 -8.18 -10.56 16.89
N HIS A 252 -9.05 -10.42 15.88
CA HIS A 252 -10.42 -10.98 15.89
C HIS A 252 -10.57 -12.32 15.17
N PHE A 253 -9.55 -12.76 14.44
CA PHE A 253 -9.64 -13.92 13.53
C PHE A 253 -8.80 -15.12 13.96
N GLY A 254 -8.38 -15.15 15.23
CA GLY A 254 -7.58 -16.24 15.78
C GLY A 254 -6.81 -15.79 17.00
N THR A 255 -5.64 -16.40 17.20
CA THR A 255 -4.72 -16.05 18.28
C THR A 255 -3.46 -15.44 17.67
N PRO A 256 -2.95 -14.30 18.15
CA PRO A 256 -1.70 -13.75 17.63
C PRO A 256 -0.52 -14.69 17.96
N GLU A 257 0.40 -14.83 17.01
CA GLU A 257 1.60 -15.64 17.14
C GLU A 257 2.81 -14.74 17.39
N PHE A 258 3.50 -14.97 18.51
CA PHE A 258 4.74 -14.25 18.81
C PHE A 258 5.93 -14.99 18.22
N VAL A 259 6.49 -14.44 17.15
CA VAL A 259 7.58 -15.05 16.39
C VAL A 259 8.88 -14.30 16.70
N ALA A 260 9.97 -15.05 16.95
CA ALA A 260 11.29 -14.43 17.10
C ALA A 260 11.70 -13.77 15.78
N GLU A 261 12.36 -12.61 15.85
CA GLU A 261 12.82 -11.86 14.67
C GLU A 261 13.64 -12.74 13.71
N SER A 262 14.47 -13.64 14.25
CA SER A 262 15.28 -14.58 13.47
C SER A 262 14.48 -15.66 12.74
N GLU A 263 13.25 -15.93 13.16
CA GLU A 263 12.38 -16.96 12.58
C GLU A 263 11.29 -16.39 11.67
N LEU A 264 11.08 -15.06 11.69
CA LEU A 264 10.02 -14.40 10.96
C LEU A 264 10.02 -14.75 9.47
N SER A 265 11.18 -14.70 8.81
CA SER A 265 11.30 -15.04 7.38
C SER A 265 10.92 -16.49 7.06
N ARG A 266 11.26 -17.43 7.95
CA ARG A 266 10.89 -18.85 7.85
C ARG A 266 9.38 -19.02 7.99
N CYS A 267 8.78 -18.43 9.03
CA CYS A 267 7.33 -18.50 9.25
C CYS A 267 6.55 -17.88 8.09
N LEU A 268 7.02 -16.75 7.53
CA LEU A 268 6.41 -16.15 6.33
C LEU A 268 6.47 -17.08 5.12
N ALA A 269 7.59 -17.78 4.93
CA ALA A 269 7.73 -18.75 3.84
C ALA A 269 6.82 -19.97 4.01
N GLU A 270 6.67 -20.47 5.25
CA GLU A 270 5.76 -21.58 5.56
C GLU A 270 4.28 -21.23 5.30
N ILE A 271 3.88 -19.99 5.59
CA ILE A 271 2.49 -19.54 5.43
C ILE A 271 2.18 -19.14 3.98
N ILE A 272 3.05 -18.34 3.34
CA ILE A 272 2.77 -17.75 2.02
C ILE A 272 3.19 -18.70 0.89
N GLY A 273 4.33 -19.36 1.06
CA GLY A 273 4.93 -20.26 0.08
C GLY A 273 6.45 -20.11 0.02
N GLU A 274 7.13 -21.18 -0.33
CA GLU A 274 8.59 -21.22 -0.48
C GLU A 274 8.98 -21.61 -1.93
N PRO A 275 10.15 -21.15 -2.43
CA PRO A 275 10.54 -21.37 -3.82
C PRO A 275 10.60 -22.84 -4.26
N ASN A 276 10.88 -23.74 -3.31
CA ASN A 276 11.04 -25.18 -3.57
C ASN A 276 9.86 -26.01 -3.07
N ALA A 277 8.71 -25.40 -2.79
CA ALA A 277 7.53 -26.12 -2.35
C ALA A 277 7.02 -27.07 -3.44
N ASP A 278 6.55 -28.25 -3.04
CA ASP A 278 5.82 -29.16 -3.94
C ASP A 278 4.52 -28.51 -4.44
N ASP A 279 3.95 -27.61 -3.64
CA ASP A 279 2.79 -26.83 -4.01
C ASP A 279 3.15 -25.74 -5.04
N GLN A 280 2.68 -25.94 -6.27
CA GLN A 280 2.85 -25.02 -7.39
C GLN A 280 1.63 -24.12 -7.61
N SER A 281 0.72 -24.04 -6.62
CA SER A 281 -0.47 -23.19 -6.70
C SER A 281 -0.08 -21.72 -6.90
N PRO A 282 -0.53 -21.07 -7.98
CA PRO A 282 -0.22 -19.66 -8.23
C PRO A 282 -0.72 -18.75 -7.10
N VAL A 283 0.13 -17.81 -6.69
CA VAL A 283 -0.12 -16.85 -5.61
C VAL A 283 -0.46 -15.48 -6.18
N VAL A 284 -1.59 -14.92 -5.74
CA VAL A 284 -2.02 -13.56 -6.07
C VAL A 284 -1.96 -12.71 -4.80
N MET A 285 -1.06 -11.73 -4.78
CA MET A 285 -0.92 -10.83 -3.64
C MET A 285 -2.06 -9.82 -3.61
N VAL A 286 -2.63 -9.58 -2.43
CA VAL A 286 -3.70 -8.62 -2.20
C VAL A 286 -3.25 -7.63 -1.12
N GLY A 287 -3.61 -6.36 -1.27
CA GLY A 287 -3.33 -5.35 -0.24
C GLY A 287 -4.16 -4.10 -0.43
N HIS A 288 -3.99 -3.14 0.47
CA HIS A 288 -4.64 -1.84 0.41
C HIS A 288 -3.58 -0.74 0.26
N ASP A 289 -3.19 -0.45 -0.99
CA ASP A 289 -1.86 0.07 -1.35
C ASP A 289 -0.75 -1.00 -1.25
N VAL A 290 -1.01 -2.16 -1.87
CA VAL A 290 -0.20 -3.40 -1.83
C VAL A 290 1.30 -3.20 -2.07
N SER A 291 1.68 -2.18 -2.84
CA SER A 291 3.09 -1.89 -3.13
C SER A 291 3.86 -1.52 -1.86
N ILE A 292 3.22 -0.85 -0.90
CA ILE A 292 3.83 -0.47 0.38
C ILE A 292 4.05 -1.72 1.23
N ASP A 293 3.01 -2.52 1.41
CA ASP A 293 3.05 -3.74 2.23
C ASP A 293 4.11 -4.72 1.73
N LEU A 294 4.23 -4.92 0.42
CA LEU A 294 5.23 -5.83 -0.14
C LEU A 294 6.67 -5.34 0.08
N ARG A 295 6.91 -4.03 0.17
CA ARG A 295 8.24 -3.50 0.55
C ARG A 295 8.53 -3.80 2.01
N TYR A 296 7.56 -3.63 2.90
CA TYR A 296 7.74 -3.98 4.32
C TYR A 296 7.87 -5.48 4.53
N LEU A 297 7.14 -6.31 3.79
CA LEU A 297 7.27 -7.76 3.78
C LEU A 297 8.69 -8.19 3.36
N LYS A 298 9.27 -7.52 2.36
CA LYS A 298 10.67 -7.71 1.98
C LYS A 298 11.62 -7.33 3.12
N ASN A 299 11.35 -6.25 3.84
CA ASN A 299 12.14 -5.86 5.02
C ASN A 299 11.99 -6.85 6.19
N ALA A 300 10.84 -7.53 6.28
CA ALA A 300 10.62 -8.65 7.20
C ALA A 300 11.36 -9.94 6.78
N GLY A 301 12.11 -9.90 5.67
CA GLY A 301 12.94 -11.00 5.19
C GLY A 301 12.25 -11.92 4.18
N TYR A 302 11.06 -11.56 3.68
CA TYR A 302 10.33 -12.36 2.69
C TYR A 302 10.09 -11.59 1.38
N ASN A 303 10.68 -12.07 0.28
CA ASN A 303 10.55 -11.44 -1.03
C ASN A 303 9.63 -12.25 -1.94
N ILE A 304 8.38 -11.80 -2.11
CA ILE A 304 7.41 -12.51 -2.95
C ILE A 304 7.82 -12.54 -4.44
N TRP A 305 8.53 -11.53 -4.94
CA TRP A 305 8.84 -11.40 -6.36
C TRP A 305 9.87 -12.42 -6.88
N ILE A 306 10.53 -13.15 -5.97
CA ILE A 306 11.42 -14.27 -6.33
C ILE A 306 10.71 -15.63 -6.22
N LEU A 307 9.47 -15.67 -5.75
CA LEU A 307 8.68 -16.89 -5.64
C LEU A 307 8.22 -17.31 -7.05
N PRO A 308 8.53 -18.53 -7.53
CA PRO A 308 8.09 -19.00 -8.85
C PRO A 308 6.56 -19.00 -9.03
N GLN A 309 5.83 -19.21 -7.95
CA GLN A 309 4.37 -19.23 -7.89
C GLN A 309 3.74 -17.83 -7.94
N TYR A 310 4.52 -16.75 -7.78
CA TYR A 310 3.99 -15.39 -7.83
C TYR A 310 3.37 -15.09 -9.21
N LEU A 311 2.07 -14.76 -9.22
CA LEU A 311 1.28 -14.59 -10.44
C LEU A 311 0.88 -13.13 -10.69
N ASP A 312 0.39 -12.44 -9.66
CA ASP A 312 -0.26 -11.14 -9.81
C ASP A 312 -0.35 -10.36 -8.48
N GLU A 313 -0.65 -9.07 -8.59
CA GLU A 313 -0.91 -8.13 -7.50
C GLU A 313 -2.28 -7.46 -7.66
N ILE A 314 -3.02 -7.37 -6.56
CA ILE A 314 -4.35 -6.78 -6.49
C ILE A 314 -4.38 -5.71 -5.39
N ASP A 315 -4.53 -4.47 -5.81
CA ASP A 315 -4.71 -3.33 -4.92
C ASP A 315 -6.20 -3.00 -4.74
N THR A 316 -6.70 -3.23 -3.52
CA THR A 316 -8.10 -3.01 -3.16
C THR A 316 -8.47 -1.53 -3.10
N GLN A 317 -7.52 -0.64 -2.80
CA GLN A 317 -7.75 0.80 -2.82
C GLN A 317 -8.05 1.26 -4.26
N LEU A 318 -7.30 0.75 -5.23
CA LEU A 318 -7.52 1.00 -6.66
C LEU A 318 -8.84 0.36 -7.15
N MET A 319 -9.16 -0.85 -6.70
CA MET A 319 -10.45 -1.49 -7.03
C MET A 319 -11.62 -0.64 -6.55
N PHE A 320 -11.56 -0.15 -5.32
CA PHE A 320 -12.63 0.64 -4.72
C PHE A 320 -12.79 2.01 -5.39
N GLN A 321 -11.69 2.73 -5.63
CA GLN A 321 -11.68 3.98 -6.39
C GLN A 321 -12.39 3.80 -7.75
N ARG A 322 -12.15 2.67 -8.41
CA ARG A 322 -12.75 2.37 -9.71
C ARG A 322 -14.25 2.10 -9.60
N LEU A 323 -14.71 1.38 -8.57
CA LEU A 323 -16.12 1.11 -8.36
C LEU A 323 -16.91 2.38 -8.06
N GLN A 324 -16.38 3.25 -7.18
CA GLN A 324 -17.02 4.51 -6.80
C GLN A 324 -16.78 5.65 -7.78
N MET A 325 -15.94 5.45 -8.81
CA MET A 325 -15.54 6.49 -9.78
C MET A 325 -14.91 7.73 -9.12
N VAL A 326 -14.21 7.54 -7.99
CA VAL A 326 -13.51 8.62 -7.29
C VAL A 326 -12.02 8.62 -7.63
N SER A 327 -11.37 9.79 -7.54
CA SER A 327 -9.94 9.92 -7.81
C SER A 327 -9.05 9.78 -6.57
N GLN A 328 -9.62 9.89 -5.37
CA GLN A 328 -8.89 9.83 -4.10
C GLN A 328 -9.02 8.44 -3.48
N GLY A 329 -7.93 7.94 -2.89
CA GLY A 329 -7.94 6.74 -2.06
C GLY A 329 -8.84 6.93 -0.85
N ARG A 330 -9.48 5.84 -0.42
CA ARG A 330 -10.24 5.76 0.82
C ARG A 330 -9.51 4.82 1.75
N SER A 331 -9.55 5.09 3.05
CA SER A 331 -9.02 4.16 4.06
C SER A 331 -9.77 2.82 4.02
N LEU A 332 -9.13 1.76 4.48
CA LEU A 332 -9.74 0.44 4.59
C LEU A 332 -11.04 0.48 5.42
N GLU A 333 -11.04 1.19 6.55
CA GLU A 333 -12.23 1.38 7.39
C GLU A 333 -13.42 1.94 6.59
N LEU A 334 -13.17 2.98 5.78
CA LEU A 334 -14.23 3.57 4.96
C LEU A 334 -14.69 2.63 3.85
N VAL A 335 -13.76 1.89 3.24
CA VAL A 335 -14.08 0.87 2.23
C VAL A 335 -14.98 -0.21 2.82
N CYS A 336 -14.63 -0.77 3.99
CA CYS A 336 -15.44 -1.77 4.67
C CYS A 336 -16.83 -1.23 5.02
N SER A 337 -16.89 -0.01 5.57
CA SER A 337 -18.16 0.65 5.91
C SER A 337 -19.07 0.84 4.68
N GLU A 338 -18.54 1.36 3.56
CA GLU A 338 -19.31 1.57 2.32
C GLU A 338 -19.74 0.26 1.65
N LEU A 339 -18.97 -0.81 1.81
CA LEU A 339 -19.35 -2.16 1.36
C LEU A 339 -20.30 -2.86 2.35
N GLY A 340 -20.51 -2.28 3.54
CA GLY A 340 -21.28 -2.87 4.64
C GLY A 340 -20.67 -4.18 5.12
N ILE A 341 -19.34 -4.21 5.24
CA ILE A 341 -18.55 -5.27 5.89
C ILE A 341 -18.29 -4.81 7.32
N PRO A 342 -18.74 -5.55 8.35
CA PRO A 342 -18.42 -5.23 9.74
C PRO A 342 -16.90 -5.28 9.96
N GLY A 343 -16.33 -4.17 10.43
CA GLY A 343 -14.91 -4.06 10.75
C GLY A 343 -14.67 -3.19 11.97
N CYS A 344 -13.68 -3.55 12.78
CA CYS A 344 -13.28 -2.84 13.99
C CYS A 344 -11.82 -3.16 14.31
N ASN A 345 -11.18 -2.38 15.19
CA ASN A 345 -9.77 -2.58 15.55
C ASN A 345 -8.86 -2.63 14.29
N PHE A 346 -9.08 -1.65 13.40
CA PHE A 346 -8.14 -1.30 12.34
C PHE A 346 -6.80 -0.86 12.98
N HIS A 347 -5.69 -1.00 12.27
CA HIS A 347 -4.32 -0.90 12.81
C HIS A 347 -3.94 -2.09 13.71
N ASN A 348 -4.52 -3.24 13.39
CA ASN A 348 -4.03 -4.56 13.77
C ASN A 348 -3.82 -5.29 12.44
N ALA A 349 -2.57 -5.62 12.12
CA ALA A 349 -2.21 -6.10 10.79
C ALA A 349 -3.05 -7.33 10.37
N GLY A 350 -3.29 -8.26 11.30
CA GLY A 350 -4.09 -9.47 11.03
C GLY A 350 -5.54 -9.15 10.68
N ASN A 351 -6.17 -8.23 11.42
CA ASN A 351 -7.52 -7.78 11.12
C ASN A 351 -7.58 -7.07 9.76
N ASP A 352 -6.62 -6.19 9.48
CA ASP A 352 -6.59 -5.38 8.26
C ASP A 352 -6.38 -6.25 7.02
N ALA A 353 -5.54 -7.29 7.09
CA ALA A 353 -5.41 -8.28 6.03
C ALA A 353 -6.75 -9.00 5.75
N VAL A 354 -7.47 -9.43 6.79
CA VAL A 354 -8.77 -10.09 6.63
C VAL A 354 -9.82 -9.15 6.05
N TYR A 355 -9.94 -7.94 6.58
CA TYR A 355 -10.89 -6.94 6.10
C TYR A 355 -10.61 -6.53 4.66
N THR A 356 -9.34 -6.41 4.28
CA THR A 356 -8.92 -6.15 2.90
C THR A 356 -9.35 -7.26 1.96
N LEU A 357 -9.12 -8.52 2.33
CA LEU A 357 -9.52 -9.66 1.50
C LEU A 357 -11.04 -9.78 1.38
N ARG A 358 -11.79 -9.55 2.47
CA ARG A 358 -13.26 -9.47 2.45
C ARG A 358 -13.75 -8.36 1.54
N ALA A 359 -13.13 -7.18 1.57
CA ALA A 359 -13.46 -6.06 0.70
C ALA A 359 -13.22 -6.41 -0.77
N MET A 360 -12.11 -7.07 -1.10
CA MET A 360 -11.83 -7.55 -2.46
C MET A 360 -12.95 -8.47 -2.97
N ILE A 361 -13.36 -9.45 -2.17
CA ILE A 361 -14.43 -10.41 -2.50
C ILE A 361 -15.76 -9.67 -2.73
N ALA A 362 -16.16 -8.82 -1.78
CA ALA A 362 -17.41 -8.05 -1.87
C ALA A 362 -17.43 -7.15 -3.11
N MET A 363 -16.31 -6.50 -3.44
CA MET A 363 -16.15 -5.70 -4.66
C MET A 363 -16.24 -6.53 -5.93
N ALA A 364 -15.73 -7.76 -5.93
CA ALA A 364 -15.79 -8.66 -7.07
C ALA A 364 -17.21 -9.19 -7.33
N ILE A 365 -17.97 -9.46 -6.27
CA ILE A 365 -19.37 -9.93 -6.32
C ILE A 365 -20.33 -8.79 -6.64
N SER A 366 -20.01 -7.57 -6.21
CA SER A 366 -20.87 -6.40 -6.40
C SER A 366 -21.22 -6.18 -7.87
N LYS A 367 -22.51 -6.33 -8.21
CA LYS A 367 -23.05 -5.84 -9.47
C LYS A 367 -22.80 -4.34 -9.50
N LYS A 368 -22.24 -3.83 -10.61
CA LYS A 368 -22.02 -2.39 -10.84
C LYS A 368 -23.29 -1.60 -10.49
N ARG A 369 -23.41 -1.11 -9.26
CA ARG A 369 -24.43 -0.13 -8.89
C ARG A 369 -23.91 1.19 -9.44
N GLY A 370 -24.67 1.82 -10.33
CA GLY A 370 -24.37 3.16 -10.77
C GLY A 370 -24.50 4.09 -9.56
N GLY A 371 -23.38 4.37 -8.89
CA GLY A 371 -23.31 5.18 -7.67
C GLY A 371 -24.07 4.54 -6.51
N LEU A 372 -23.41 4.24 -5.39
CA LEU A 372 -24.16 4.06 -4.15
C LEU A 372 -24.88 5.39 -3.83
N PRO A 373 -26.17 5.38 -3.47
CA PRO A 373 -26.82 6.58 -2.96
C PRO A 373 -26.10 7.00 -1.68
N ALA A 374 -25.63 8.25 -1.66
CA ALA A 374 -25.06 8.85 -0.46
C ALA A 374 -26.14 8.85 0.65
N GLY A 375 -25.86 8.18 1.78
CA GLY A 375 -26.61 8.39 3.02
C GLY A 375 -27.47 7.23 3.52
N SER A 376 -26.89 6.06 3.77
CA SER A 376 -27.43 5.17 4.81
C SER A 376 -26.28 4.45 5.52
N MET A 377 -25.85 4.98 6.67
CA MET A 377 -25.04 4.23 7.62
C MET A 377 -25.97 3.23 8.34
N PRO A 378 -25.73 1.91 8.33
CA PRO A 378 -26.62 0.96 9.00
C PRO A 378 -26.25 0.68 10.47
N TRP A 379 -25.22 1.28 11.06
CA TRP A 379 -24.71 0.82 12.36
C TRP A 379 -24.56 1.96 13.38
N SER A 380 -25.39 1.89 14.41
CA SER A 380 -25.30 2.68 15.66
C SER A 380 -24.51 1.85 16.69
N PRO A 381 -23.54 2.41 17.44
CA PRO A 381 -22.73 1.69 18.44
C PRO A 381 -23.48 1.10 19.65
N ARG A 382 -24.81 0.96 19.61
CA ARG A 382 -25.64 0.51 20.75
C ARG A 382 -25.99 -0.98 20.74
N ASP A 383 -25.64 -1.72 19.69
CA ASP A 383 -26.12 -3.09 19.49
C ASP A 383 -25.00 -4.16 19.57
N MET A 384 -24.10 -4.05 20.54
CA MET A 384 -23.20 -5.16 20.93
C MET A 384 -23.65 -5.75 22.28
N PRO A 385 -23.84 -7.07 22.41
CA PRO A 385 -23.98 -7.69 23.73
C PRO A 385 -22.67 -7.54 24.52
N LYS A 386 -22.82 -7.31 25.82
CA LYS A 386 -21.74 -6.98 26.77
C LYS A 386 -20.61 -7.98 26.82
#